data_AF-A0AAD1YSF6-F1
#
_entry.id   AF-A0AAD1YSF6-F1
#
_cell.length_a   1.000
_cell.length_b   1.000
_cell.length_c   1.000
_cell.angle_alpha   90.00
_cell.angle_beta   90.00
_cell.angle_gamma   90.00
#
_symmetry.space_group_name_H-M   'P 1'
#
loop_
_entity.id
_entity.type
_entity.pdbx_description
1 polymer ?
#
loop_
_entity_poly.entity_id
_entity_poly.type
_entity_poly.pdbx_seq_one_letter_code
_entity_poly.pdbx_strand_id
1 'polypeptide(L)'
;MADEGCWPAMDLLRSEPMQLVQLIIPFESAYRTISYLGDLGLFQFNDLNAEKSLFQRTYAAQIKGCGEMACKLRFFRDQMIKEGLSPSSTSSAGPYVDLDELEKASQFFHSAQSSAAAQHKESEAHILGEGSVDSPLLLEQEMSTEPLNQMKLGFVSGLVGREKSVAFERILFRATRGNIFLRQLQVVMEDPVIDPVSGDKVEKNVFFVFYSGERADSKILKICDAFGANRYPFTDDLGKQYLMITEVLGKLSELKATIDVGQLHQANLLQTIGYEFEQWNLLTKESPPTYFRTNKFTSAIQEIVDAYGVAKYQEANPGVFTIITFPFLFAVMFGDWGHGICLFLATLYFISREKKLSRQKLGDIMEMTFGGRYVIMMMALFSIYTGLIWKLRLWLQRFNLQGCFYSGIN
;
A
#
# COMPACT_ATOMS: atom_id res chain seq x y z
N MET A 1 -10.96 11.71 26.46
CA MET A 1 -11.11 10.64 27.45
C MET A 1 -10.29 9.46 26.98
N ALA A 2 -9.58 8.79 27.88
CA ALA A 2 -8.98 7.49 27.62
C ALA A 2 -9.73 6.47 28.49
N ASP A 3 -10.26 5.41 27.90
CA ASP A 3 -10.97 4.38 28.65
C ASP A 3 -9.97 3.40 29.27
N GLU A 4 -9.69 3.60 30.56
CA GLU A 4 -8.92 2.64 31.34
C GLU A 4 -9.75 1.36 31.62
N GLY A 5 -9.10 0.21 31.56
CA GLY A 5 -9.55 -0.99 32.29
C GLY A 5 -10.52 -1.95 31.60
N CYS A 6 -11.06 -1.64 30.42
CA CYS A 6 -11.82 -2.63 29.66
C CYS A 6 -10.86 -3.60 28.93
N TRP A 7 -10.69 -4.81 29.45
CA TRP A 7 -10.08 -5.91 28.69
C TRP A 7 -10.87 -6.09 27.39
N PRO A 8 -10.22 -6.13 26.20
CA PRO A 8 -10.92 -6.38 24.94
C PRO A 8 -11.73 -7.67 25.04
N ALA A 9 -13.02 -7.58 24.75
CA ALA A 9 -13.89 -8.74 24.77
C ALA A 9 -13.33 -9.79 23.79
N MET A 10 -13.09 -11.01 24.28
CA MET A 10 -12.46 -12.09 23.51
C MET A 10 -13.42 -12.63 22.44
N ASP A 11 -13.59 -11.90 21.34
CA ASP A 11 -14.38 -12.33 20.20
C ASP A 11 -13.62 -13.40 19.41
N LEU A 12 -13.74 -14.66 19.85
CA LEU A 12 -13.18 -15.82 19.17
C LEU A 12 -13.85 -16.08 17.80
N LEU A 13 -15.00 -15.47 17.48
CA LEU A 13 -15.73 -15.71 16.23
C LEU A 13 -15.14 -14.95 15.04
N ARG A 14 -14.32 -13.92 15.24
CA ARG A 14 -13.69 -13.12 14.18
C ARG A 14 -12.21 -12.87 14.45
N SER A 15 -11.49 -12.43 13.42
CA SER A 15 -10.09 -12.01 13.59
C SER A 15 -10.02 -10.68 14.33
N GLU A 16 -8.97 -10.48 15.12
CA GLU A 16 -8.65 -9.18 15.71
C GLU A 16 -8.51 -8.08 14.63
N PRO A 17 -8.90 -6.83 14.92
CA PRO A 17 -8.71 -5.73 13.99
C PRO A 17 -7.22 -5.39 13.86
N MET A 18 -6.77 -5.22 12.61
CA MET A 18 -5.38 -4.90 12.28
C MET A 18 -5.25 -3.49 11.71
N GLN A 19 -4.10 -2.87 11.94
CA GLN A 19 -3.74 -1.56 11.42
C GLN A 19 -2.31 -1.60 10.86
N LEU A 20 -2.13 -1.15 9.61
CA LEU A 20 -0.80 -0.91 9.05
C LEU A 20 -0.23 0.38 9.67
N VAL A 21 0.98 0.30 10.23
CA VAL A 21 1.66 1.43 10.89
C VAL A 21 3.01 1.66 10.23
N GLN A 22 3.25 2.88 9.75
CA GLN A 22 4.57 3.29 9.25
C GLN A 22 5.45 3.68 10.45
N LEU A 23 6.54 2.95 10.67
CA LEU A 23 7.46 3.19 11.78
C LEU A 23 8.73 3.89 11.27
N ILE A 24 8.89 5.17 11.60
CA ILE A 24 10.07 5.97 11.26
C ILE A 24 11.05 5.89 12.44
N ILE A 25 12.22 5.27 12.23
CA ILE A 25 13.23 5.05 13.27
C ILE A 25 14.55 5.77 12.92
N PRO A 26 15.11 6.63 13.79
CA PRO A 26 16.46 7.15 13.63
C PRO A 26 17.51 6.03 13.63
N PHE A 27 18.50 6.09 12.72
CA PHE A 27 19.50 5.03 12.53
C PHE A 27 20.22 4.61 13.83
N GLU A 28 20.63 5.59 14.64
CA GLU A 28 21.30 5.38 15.93
C GLU A 28 20.46 4.57 16.94
N SER A 29 19.13 4.66 16.84
CA SER A 29 18.18 3.98 17.74
C SER A 29 17.54 2.73 17.13
N ALA A 30 17.91 2.36 15.89
CA ALA A 30 17.30 1.25 15.16
C ALA A 30 17.34 -0.07 15.94
N TYR A 31 18.53 -0.48 16.39
CA TYR A 31 18.73 -1.73 17.13
C TYR A 31 17.90 -1.80 18.42
N ARG A 32 17.94 -0.74 19.24
CA ARG A 32 17.20 -0.69 20.50
C ARG A 32 15.69 -0.73 20.29
N THR A 33 15.20 -0.03 19.27
CA THR A 33 13.77 0.02 18.93
C THR A 33 13.29 -1.33 18.43
N ILE A 34 14.05 -1.98 17.53
CA ILE A 34 13.70 -3.30 16.97
C ILE A 34 13.78 -4.39 18.04
N SER A 35 14.77 -4.35 18.94
CA SER A 35 14.84 -5.30 20.07
C SER A 35 13.60 -5.21 20.96
N TYR A 36 13.22 -4.00 21.38
CA TYR A 36 12.02 -3.79 22.19
C TYR A 36 10.73 -4.20 21.47
N LEU A 37 10.65 -3.98 20.15
CA LEU A 37 9.52 -4.45 19.34
C LEU A 37 9.45 -5.99 19.25
N GLY A 38 10.61 -6.65 19.23
CA GLY A 38 10.75 -8.10 19.32
C GLY A 38 10.34 -8.66 20.68
N ASP A 39 10.73 -7.99 21.78
CA ASP A 39 10.33 -8.34 23.15
C ASP A 39 8.80 -8.22 23.35
N LEU A 40 8.14 -7.29 22.66
CA LEU A 40 6.68 -7.18 22.63
C LEU A 40 6.01 -8.30 21.81
N GLY A 41 6.61 -8.70 20.68
CA GLY A 41 6.13 -9.81 19.85
C GLY A 41 4.80 -9.58 19.12
N LEU A 42 4.29 -8.35 19.10
CA LEU A 42 2.97 -7.99 18.52
C LEU A 42 3.01 -7.48 17.07
N PHE A 43 4.19 -7.40 16.45
CA PHE A 43 4.38 -6.73 15.16
C PHE A 43 4.81 -7.70 14.07
N GLN A 44 4.13 -7.65 12.92
CA GLN A 44 4.54 -8.29 11.67
C GLN A 44 5.10 -7.23 10.72
N PHE A 45 6.37 -7.37 10.33
CA PHE A 45 7.01 -6.49 9.34
C PHE A 45 6.64 -6.93 7.92
N ASN A 46 6.40 -5.96 7.03
CA ASN A 46 6.34 -6.18 5.59
C ASN A 46 7.69 -5.83 4.94
N ASP A 47 8.08 -6.54 3.87
CA ASP A 47 9.37 -6.36 3.20
C ASP A 47 9.29 -5.35 2.05
N LEU A 48 9.45 -4.07 2.41
CA LEU A 48 9.57 -2.94 1.48
C LEU A 48 10.79 -3.03 0.53
N ASN A 49 11.62 -4.07 0.62
CA ASN A 49 12.80 -4.28 -0.23
C ASN A 49 12.77 -5.66 -0.91
N ALA A 50 11.59 -6.24 -1.14
CA ALA A 50 11.41 -7.55 -1.79
C ALA A 50 12.14 -7.67 -3.16
N GLU A 51 12.26 -6.57 -3.90
CA GLU A 51 13.01 -6.48 -5.17
C GLU A 51 14.54 -6.65 -5.03
N LYS A 52 15.11 -6.39 -3.83
CA LYS A 52 16.55 -6.32 -3.59
C LYS A 52 17.08 -7.64 -3.06
N SER A 53 18.09 -8.18 -3.75
CA SER A 53 18.78 -9.42 -3.35
C SER A 53 19.31 -9.32 -1.93
N LEU A 54 19.29 -10.43 -1.18
CA LEU A 54 19.69 -10.48 0.24
C LEU A 54 21.08 -9.89 0.49
N PHE A 55 22.02 -10.04 -0.46
CA PHE A 55 23.38 -9.52 -0.37
C PHE A 55 23.50 -8.01 -0.63
N GLN A 56 22.48 -7.38 -1.22
CA GLN A 56 22.41 -5.94 -1.51
C GLN A 56 21.72 -5.14 -0.39
N ARG A 57 21.22 -5.81 0.66
CA ARG A 57 20.54 -5.18 1.80
C ARG A 57 21.54 -4.66 2.82
N THR A 58 21.28 -3.48 3.39
CA THR A 58 22.21 -2.69 4.22
C THR A 58 22.93 -3.48 5.32
N TYR A 59 22.22 -4.41 5.97
CA TYR A 59 22.74 -5.18 7.12
C TYR A 59 23.35 -6.55 6.75
N ALA A 60 23.48 -6.88 5.47
CA ALA A 60 23.93 -8.21 5.02
C ALA A 60 25.31 -8.63 5.57
N ALA A 61 26.25 -7.69 5.69
CA ALA A 61 27.58 -7.96 6.25
C ALA A 61 27.54 -8.33 7.75
N GLN A 62 26.69 -7.67 8.54
CA GLN A 62 26.52 -7.94 9.97
C GLN A 62 25.77 -9.26 10.19
N ILE A 63 24.76 -9.56 9.37
CA ILE A 63 24.08 -10.87 9.36
C ILE A 63 25.06 -12.01 9.06
N LYS A 64 25.98 -11.81 8.08
CA LYS A 64 27.05 -12.77 7.77
C LYS A 64 27.99 -12.98 8.96
N GLY A 65 28.43 -11.92 9.64
CA GLY A 65 29.25 -12.01 10.85
C GLY A 65 28.56 -12.78 11.98
N CYS A 66 27.27 -12.54 12.23
CA CYS A 66 26.47 -13.31 13.18
C CYS A 66 26.35 -14.80 12.79
N GLY A 67 26.20 -15.10 11.50
CA GLY A 67 26.18 -16.48 10.98
C GLY A 67 27.51 -17.23 11.17
N GLU A 68 28.63 -16.54 10.94
CA GLU A 68 29.98 -17.08 11.20
C GLU A 68 30.22 -17.32 12.70
N MET A 69 29.82 -16.37 13.56
CA MET A 69 29.87 -16.53 15.02
C MET A 69 29.02 -17.73 15.47
N ALA A 70 27.78 -17.85 14.99
CA ALA A 70 26.91 -18.99 15.29
C ALA A 70 27.52 -20.33 14.82
N CYS A 71 28.32 -20.33 13.74
CA CYS A 71 29.07 -21.50 13.31
C CYS A 71 30.22 -21.85 14.27
N LYS A 72 31.04 -20.86 14.67
CA LYS A 72 32.10 -21.01 15.68
C LYS A 72 31.53 -21.55 17.00
N LEU A 73 30.41 -21.00 17.47
CA LEU A 73 29.74 -21.43 18.71
C LEU A 73 29.15 -22.85 18.64
N ARG A 74 28.65 -23.30 17.48
CA ARG A 74 28.24 -24.71 17.27
C ARG A 74 29.43 -25.64 17.37
N PHE A 75 30.52 -25.36 16.65
CA PHE A 75 31.76 -26.15 16.72
C PHE A 75 32.27 -26.31 18.16
N PHE A 76 32.33 -25.22 18.94
CA PHE A 76 32.76 -25.31 20.34
C PHE A 76 31.78 -26.12 21.22
N ARG A 77 30.46 -26.00 21.01
CA ARG A 77 29.47 -26.85 21.69
C ARG A 77 29.69 -28.34 21.37
N ASP A 78 29.95 -28.67 20.12
CA ASP A 78 30.14 -30.06 19.69
C ASP A 78 31.44 -30.66 20.27
N GLN A 79 32.52 -29.87 20.34
CA GLN A 79 33.75 -30.26 21.05
C GLN A 79 33.52 -30.41 22.56
N MET A 80 32.81 -29.47 23.21
CA MET A 80 32.47 -29.58 24.64
C MET A 80 31.70 -30.87 24.96
N ILE A 81 30.69 -31.20 24.14
CA ILE A 81 29.90 -32.44 24.28
C ILE A 81 30.80 -33.67 24.11
N LYS A 82 31.72 -33.66 23.14
CA LYS A 82 32.69 -34.74 22.90
C LYS A 82 33.64 -34.96 24.08
N GLU A 83 34.08 -33.90 24.75
CA GLU A 83 34.91 -33.96 25.96
C GLU A 83 34.08 -34.09 27.26
N GLY A 84 32.78 -34.40 27.17
CA GLY A 84 31.89 -34.63 28.31
C GLY A 84 31.43 -33.37 29.08
N LEU A 85 31.83 -32.18 28.64
CA LEU A 85 31.50 -30.91 29.26
C LEU A 85 30.11 -30.43 28.83
N SER A 86 29.11 -30.56 29.70
CA SER A 86 27.79 -30.00 29.47
C SER A 86 27.80 -28.47 29.66
N PRO A 87 27.39 -27.65 28.67
CA PRO A 87 27.32 -26.19 28.85
C PRO A 87 26.25 -25.82 29.89
N SER A 88 26.62 -24.96 30.84
CA SER A 88 25.71 -24.48 31.88
C SER A 88 24.58 -23.64 31.27
N SER A 89 23.34 -24.09 31.48
CA SER A 89 22.13 -23.38 31.04
C SER A 89 21.76 -22.24 32.01
N THR A 90 22.67 -21.29 32.18
CA THR A 90 22.43 -20.07 32.96
C THR A 90 21.48 -19.16 32.19
N SER A 91 20.18 -19.38 32.37
CA SER A 91 19.11 -18.62 31.70
C SER A 91 18.91 -17.23 32.31
N SER A 92 19.92 -16.38 32.19
CA SER A 92 19.89 -14.95 32.53
C SER A 92 20.23 -14.12 31.29
N ALA A 93 19.38 -14.23 30.26
CA ALA A 93 19.42 -13.30 29.15
C ALA A 93 18.99 -11.93 29.66
N GLY A 94 19.94 -10.99 29.80
CA GLY A 94 19.60 -9.57 29.91
C GLY A 94 19.01 -9.09 28.59
N PRO A 95 18.13 -8.08 28.59
CA PRO A 95 17.48 -7.54 27.37
C PRO A 95 18.42 -6.67 26.52
N TYR A 96 19.71 -6.98 26.54
CA TYR A 96 20.76 -6.26 25.83
C TYR A 96 21.91 -7.22 25.54
N VAL A 97 22.06 -7.62 24.27
CA VAL A 97 23.30 -8.20 23.76
C VAL A 97 24.10 -7.03 23.20
N ASP A 98 25.14 -6.63 23.90
CA ASP A 98 25.98 -5.51 23.49
C ASP A 98 26.70 -5.85 22.18
N LEU A 99 26.53 -5.02 21.15
CA LEU A 99 27.16 -5.28 19.86
C LEU A 99 28.69 -5.17 19.99
N ASP A 100 29.18 -4.32 20.90
CA ASP A 100 30.59 -4.24 21.24
C ASP A 100 31.07 -5.48 22.01
N GLU A 101 30.25 -6.19 22.80
CA GLU A 101 30.64 -7.49 23.38
C GLU A 101 30.71 -8.59 22.32
N LEU A 102 29.75 -8.61 21.39
CA LEU A 102 29.80 -9.50 20.23
C LEU A 102 31.03 -9.19 19.36
N GLU A 103 31.41 -7.92 19.21
CA GLU A 103 32.62 -7.53 18.51
C GLU A 103 33.89 -7.85 19.30
N LYS A 104 33.97 -7.60 20.61
CA LYS A 104 35.09 -8.04 21.47
C LYS A 104 35.29 -9.56 21.40
N ALA A 105 34.21 -10.34 21.40
CA ALA A 105 34.26 -11.78 21.18
C ALA A 105 34.73 -12.13 19.74
N SER A 106 34.23 -11.41 18.74
CA SER A 106 34.67 -11.57 17.34
C SER A 106 36.16 -11.27 17.18
N GLN A 107 36.65 -10.16 17.74
CA GLN A 107 38.06 -9.76 17.81
C GLN A 107 38.91 -10.75 18.61
N PHE A 108 38.39 -11.40 19.66
CA PHE A 108 39.07 -12.51 20.33
C PHE A 108 39.24 -13.72 19.39
N PHE A 109 38.17 -14.15 18.68
CA PHE A 109 38.30 -15.23 17.69
C PHE A 109 39.15 -14.83 16.49
N HIS A 110 39.10 -13.57 16.05
CA HIS A 110 39.90 -13.06 14.95
C HIS A 110 41.36 -12.83 15.34
N SER A 111 41.70 -12.55 16.60
CA SER A 111 43.09 -12.49 17.08
C SER A 111 43.68 -13.89 17.31
N ALA A 112 42.88 -14.87 17.75
CA ALA A 112 43.28 -16.28 17.71
C ALA A 112 43.46 -16.81 16.27
N GLN A 113 42.64 -16.34 15.32
CA GLN A 113 42.74 -16.73 13.92
C GLN A 113 43.82 -15.94 13.14
N SER A 114 44.07 -14.67 13.49
CA SER A 114 45.10 -13.84 12.87
C SER A 114 46.49 -14.10 13.44
N SER A 115 46.63 -14.49 14.71
CA SER A 115 47.93 -15.00 15.21
C SER A 115 48.36 -16.28 14.48
N ALA A 116 47.41 -17.15 14.10
CA ALA A 116 47.68 -18.29 13.22
C ALA A 116 47.96 -17.90 11.76
N ALA A 117 47.33 -16.83 11.25
CA ALA A 117 47.48 -16.38 9.85
C ALA A 117 48.65 -15.40 9.61
N ALA A 118 49.08 -14.65 10.61
CA ALA A 118 50.19 -13.68 10.53
C ALA A 118 51.53 -14.41 10.35
N GLN A 119 51.69 -15.60 10.93
CA GLN A 119 52.81 -16.51 10.64
C GLN A 119 52.90 -16.90 9.14
N HIS A 120 51.84 -16.69 8.36
CA HIS A 120 51.75 -17.01 6.94
C HIS A 120 51.71 -15.79 6.01
N LYS A 121 51.75 -14.55 6.51
CA LYS A 121 51.50 -13.36 5.69
C LYS A 121 52.35 -12.13 5.96
N GLU A 122 53.50 -12.30 6.62
CA GLU A 122 54.55 -11.27 6.72
C GLU A 122 55.49 -11.29 5.49
N SER A 123 54.89 -11.39 4.29
CA SER A 123 55.57 -11.31 2.98
C SER A 123 54.61 -10.67 1.97
N GLU A 124 55.16 -9.83 1.08
CA GLU A 124 54.52 -9.13 -0.08
C GLU A 124 53.74 -7.80 0.21
N ALA A 125 54.09 -6.70 -0.49
CA ALA A 125 53.91 -5.26 -0.13
C ALA A 125 53.24 -4.29 -1.21
N HIS A 126 52.52 -3.19 -0.86
CA HIS A 126 52.32 -1.79 -1.50
C HIS A 126 51.76 -1.53 -2.99
N ILE A 127 51.38 -0.34 -3.62
CA ILE A 127 51.38 1.17 -3.40
C ILE A 127 50.09 2.02 -3.89
N LEU A 128 50.09 2.86 -4.99
CA LEU A 128 49.22 4.09 -5.31
C LEU A 128 49.38 4.62 -6.81
N GLY A 129 48.63 5.53 -7.54
CA GLY A 129 47.32 6.30 -7.46
C GLY A 129 47.09 7.46 -8.53
N GLU A 130 45.86 8.05 -8.67
CA GLU A 130 45.37 9.36 -9.29
C GLU A 130 45.54 9.73 -10.82
N GLY A 131 44.90 10.74 -11.52
CA GLY A 131 43.74 11.70 -11.36
C GLY A 131 43.67 12.92 -12.41
N SER A 132 42.51 13.42 -12.95
CA SER A 132 42.38 14.65 -13.86
C SER A 132 40.92 15.21 -14.24
N VAL A 133 40.74 16.44 -14.82
CA VAL A 133 39.47 17.20 -15.26
C VAL A 133 39.74 18.39 -16.29
N ASP A 134 38.92 19.29 -16.94
CA ASP A 134 37.45 19.69 -17.15
C ASP A 134 37.14 20.61 -18.45
N SER A 135 36.13 21.54 -18.46
CA SER A 135 35.35 22.21 -19.60
C SER A 135 35.21 23.80 -19.53
N PRO A 136 34.20 24.62 -20.04
CA PRO A 136 33.08 24.64 -21.08
C PRO A 136 32.84 26.02 -21.91
N LEU A 137 31.57 26.45 -22.30
CA LEU A 137 31.00 27.78 -22.83
C LEU A 137 30.89 28.05 -24.40
N LEU A 138 30.17 29.01 -25.11
CA LEU A 138 28.94 29.94 -25.14
C LEU A 138 28.77 30.57 -26.62
N LEU A 139 27.92 31.51 -27.20
CA LEU A 139 26.78 32.52 -27.01
C LEU A 139 26.03 32.78 -28.42
N GLU A 140 25.23 33.78 -28.97
CA GLU A 140 24.59 35.16 -28.76
C GLU A 140 23.45 35.54 -29.87
N GLN A 141 22.87 36.79 -30.01
CA GLN A 141 21.69 37.26 -30.89
C GLN A 141 21.70 38.81 -31.27
N GLU A 142 20.87 39.62 -32.04
CA GLU A 142 19.62 39.65 -32.92
C GLU A 142 19.62 40.82 -34.01
N MET A 143 18.68 41.71 -34.54
CA MET A 143 17.25 42.27 -34.42
C MET A 143 16.80 43.18 -35.67
N SER A 144 15.51 43.58 -35.97
CA SER A 144 15.07 44.56 -37.09
C SER A 144 13.60 45.21 -37.10
N THR A 145 13.18 46.20 -37.99
CA THR A 145 11.75 46.82 -38.08
C THR A 145 11.28 47.78 -39.26
N GLU A 146 9.94 48.02 -39.47
CA GLU A 146 9.28 48.83 -40.59
C GLU A 146 8.05 49.86 -40.35
N PRO A 147 6.72 49.66 -40.69
CA PRO A 147 5.90 50.60 -41.55
C PRO A 147 4.44 51.11 -41.13
N LEU A 148 3.75 51.98 -41.94
CA LEU A 148 2.40 52.67 -41.77
C LEU A 148 1.81 53.25 -43.13
N ASN A 149 0.66 53.96 -43.46
CA ASN A 149 -0.73 54.40 -43.00
C ASN A 149 -1.51 55.07 -44.26
N GLN A 150 -2.71 55.72 -44.42
CA GLN A 150 -4.07 55.93 -43.79
C GLN A 150 -5.12 56.67 -44.76
N MET A 151 -6.48 56.51 -44.65
CA MET A 151 -7.63 57.40 -45.09
C MET A 151 -8.97 56.91 -44.43
N LYS A 152 -10.12 57.63 -44.47
CA LYS A 152 -11.27 57.38 -43.53
C LYS A 152 -12.65 57.03 -44.16
N LEU A 153 -13.26 55.91 -43.73
CA LEU A 153 -14.59 55.38 -44.14
C LEU A 153 -15.31 54.75 -42.93
N GLY A 154 -16.63 54.58 -42.97
CA GLY A 154 -17.37 53.77 -42.00
C GLY A 154 -17.19 52.26 -42.24
N PHE A 155 -17.06 51.46 -41.17
CA PHE A 155 -16.74 50.02 -41.27
C PHE A 155 -17.27 49.16 -40.12
N VAL A 156 -17.44 47.86 -40.39
CA VAL A 156 -17.58 46.79 -39.37
C VAL A 156 -16.40 45.84 -39.47
N SER A 157 -15.78 45.49 -38.34
CA SER A 157 -14.78 44.42 -38.26
C SER A 157 -15.28 43.23 -37.44
N GLY A 158 -14.78 42.02 -37.76
CA GLY A 158 -15.14 40.81 -37.05
C GLY A 158 -14.43 39.56 -37.53
N LEU A 159 -14.73 38.44 -36.86
CA LEU A 159 -14.27 37.09 -37.17
C LEU A 159 -15.40 36.24 -37.73
N VAL A 160 -15.12 35.48 -38.80
CA VAL A 160 -16.02 34.46 -39.37
C VAL A 160 -15.26 33.15 -39.57
N GLY A 161 -15.88 32.01 -39.29
CA GLY A 161 -15.26 30.69 -39.55
C GLY A 161 -14.93 30.51 -41.02
N ARG A 162 -13.74 29.96 -41.34
CA ARG A 162 -13.18 29.92 -42.70
C ARG A 162 -14.13 29.30 -43.72
N GLU A 163 -14.81 28.21 -43.36
CA GLU A 163 -15.82 27.52 -44.20
C GLU A 163 -16.98 28.43 -44.65
N LYS A 164 -17.42 29.33 -43.76
CA LYS A 164 -18.61 30.18 -43.97
C LYS A 164 -18.28 31.48 -44.71
N SER A 165 -17.00 31.81 -44.84
CA SER A 165 -16.49 33.09 -45.36
C SER A 165 -16.98 33.46 -46.77
N VAL A 166 -16.99 32.50 -47.70
CA VAL A 166 -17.44 32.67 -49.10
C VAL A 166 -18.97 32.80 -49.19
N ALA A 167 -19.71 32.11 -48.32
CA ALA A 167 -21.17 32.24 -48.25
C ALA A 167 -21.58 33.60 -47.65
N PHE A 168 -20.86 34.05 -46.62
CA PHE A 168 -21.04 35.36 -45.98
C PHE A 168 -20.85 36.50 -46.99
N GLU A 169 -19.74 36.53 -47.72
CA GLU A 169 -19.48 37.51 -48.80
C GLU A 169 -20.64 37.58 -49.81
N ARG A 170 -21.05 36.42 -50.34
CA ARG A 170 -22.10 36.34 -51.38
C ARG A 170 -23.44 36.88 -50.90
N ILE A 171 -23.81 36.66 -49.64
CA ILE A 171 -25.05 37.21 -49.07
C ILE A 171 -24.92 38.70 -48.79
N LEU A 172 -23.77 39.14 -48.26
CA LEU A 172 -23.48 40.53 -47.94
C LEU A 172 -23.53 41.44 -49.18
N PHE A 173 -22.90 41.01 -50.28
CA PHE A 173 -22.92 41.70 -51.57
C PHE A 173 -24.34 41.80 -52.16
N ARG A 174 -25.12 40.71 -52.10
CA ARG A 174 -26.51 40.66 -52.59
C ARG A 174 -27.44 41.58 -51.79
N ALA A 175 -27.35 41.58 -50.46
CA ALA A 175 -28.22 42.38 -49.59
C ALA A 175 -28.00 43.90 -49.70
N THR A 176 -26.79 44.31 -50.11
CA THR A 176 -26.35 45.71 -50.26
C THR A 176 -26.31 46.17 -51.72
N ARG A 177 -26.62 45.29 -52.68
CA ARG A 177 -26.52 45.53 -54.14
C ARG A 177 -25.12 45.94 -54.62
N GLY A 178 -24.07 45.47 -53.94
CA GLY A 178 -22.68 45.76 -54.27
C GLY A 178 -22.12 47.08 -53.72
N ASN A 179 -22.92 47.86 -52.97
CA ASN A 179 -22.49 49.15 -52.41
C ASN A 179 -21.67 49.01 -51.11
N ILE A 180 -20.75 48.03 -51.06
CA ILE A 180 -19.85 47.76 -49.94
C ILE A 180 -18.47 47.33 -50.44
N PHE A 181 -17.43 47.59 -49.66
CA PHE A 181 -16.09 47.08 -49.90
C PHE A 181 -15.70 46.12 -48.77
N LEU A 182 -15.75 44.81 -49.06
CA LEU A 182 -15.34 43.75 -48.15
C LEU A 182 -13.86 43.43 -48.37
N ARG A 183 -13.07 43.45 -47.30
CA ARG A 183 -11.70 42.92 -47.27
C ARG A 183 -11.64 41.79 -46.24
N GLN A 184 -11.44 40.56 -46.71
CA GLN A 184 -11.12 39.44 -45.83
C GLN A 184 -9.60 39.26 -45.74
N LEU A 185 -9.11 38.89 -44.56
CA LEU A 185 -7.74 38.48 -44.32
C LEU A 185 -7.77 37.12 -43.62
N GLN A 186 -7.08 36.13 -44.18
CA GLN A 186 -6.84 34.88 -43.46
C GLN A 186 -5.92 35.18 -42.29
N VAL A 187 -6.34 34.84 -41.08
CA VAL A 187 -5.47 34.92 -39.91
C VAL A 187 -4.59 33.68 -39.92
N VAL A 188 -3.31 33.86 -40.24
CA VAL A 188 -2.29 32.83 -40.02
C VAL A 188 -1.77 33.03 -38.59
N MET A 189 -2.47 32.46 -37.62
CA MET A 189 -1.89 32.22 -36.29
C MET A 189 -1.02 30.98 -36.35
N GLU A 190 0.06 30.95 -35.56
CA GLU A 190 0.89 29.75 -35.39
C GLU A 190 0.11 28.65 -34.66
N ASP A 191 -0.79 29.03 -33.72
CA ASP A 191 -1.74 28.14 -33.06
C ASP A 191 -3.20 28.41 -33.48
N PRO A 192 -3.97 27.38 -33.89
CA PRO A 192 -5.38 27.53 -34.22
C PRO A 192 -6.25 27.66 -32.96
N VAL A 193 -7.18 28.61 -32.97
CA VAL A 193 -8.07 28.89 -31.82
C VAL A 193 -9.00 27.71 -31.56
N ILE A 194 -8.84 27.12 -30.36
CA ILE A 194 -9.74 26.09 -29.83
C ILE A 194 -11.07 26.74 -29.46
N ASP A 195 -12.19 26.18 -29.92
CA ASP A 195 -13.51 26.65 -29.52
C ASP A 195 -13.87 26.14 -28.11
N PRO A 196 -14.21 27.02 -27.13
CA PRO A 196 -14.39 26.61 -25.73
C PRO A 196 -15.62 25.72 -25.48
N VAL A 197 -16.50 25.53 -26.47
CA VAL A 197 -17.67 24.66 -26.36
C VAL A 197 -17.48 23.31 -27.05
N SER A 198 -16.80 23.27 -28.21
CA SER A 198 -16.58 22.02 -28.95
C SER A 198 -15.22 21.35 -28.70
N GLY A 199 -14.20 22.10 -28.28
CA GLY A 199 -12.81 21.63 -28.24
C GLY A 199 -12.11 21.55 -29.61
N ASP A 200 -12.83 21.81 -30.69
CA ASP A 200 -12.30 21.81 -32.07
C ASP A 200 -11.35 22.99 -32.32
N LYS A 201 -10.30 22.74 -33.11
CA LYS A 201 -9.37 23.75 -33.63
C LYS A 201 -9.98 24.43 -34.86
N VAL A 202 -10.55 25.63 -34.68
CA VAL A 202 -11.33 26.31 -35.73
C VAL A 202 -10.57 27.47 -36.37
N GLU A 203 -10.26 27.34 -37.66
CA GLU A 203 -9.72 28.43 -38.48
C GLU A 203 -10.77 29.56 -38.68
N LYS A 204 -10.39 30.80 -38.36
CA LYS A 204 -11.26 31.99 -38.42
C LYS A 204 -10.59 33.08 -39.27
N ASN A 205 -11.32 33.61 -40.25
CA ASN A 205 -10.88 34.74 -41.07
C ASN A 205 -11.34 36.05 -40.41
N VAL A 206 -10.47 37.08 -40.42
CA VAL A 206 -10.88 38.45 -40.11
C VAL A 206 -11.53 39.06 -41.35
N PHE A 207 -12.62 39.80 -41.15
CA PHE A 207 -13.21 40.64 -42.19
C PHE A 207 -13.28 42.10 -41.74
N PHE A 208 -13.14 43.00 -42.73
CA PHE A 208 -13.51 44.41 -42.65
C PHE A 208 -14.54 44.68 -43.75
N VAL A 209 -15.71 45.16 -43.37
CA VAL A 209 -16.77 45.61 -44.29
C VAL A 209 -16.83 47.12 -44.23
N PHE A 210 -16.28 47.80 -45.22
CA PHE A 210 -16.43 49.23 -45.39
C PHE A 210 -17.74 49.53 -46.13
N TYR A 211 -18.51 50.49 -45.65
CA TYR A 211 -19.82 50.82 -46.19
C TYR A 211 -20.09 52.33 -46.09
N SER A 212 -21.08 52.81 -46.84
CA SER A 212 -21.55 54.20 -46.77
C SER A 212 -23.07 54.22 -46.62
N GLY A 213 -23.54 54.98 -45.63
CA GLY A 213 -24.97 55.13 -45.30
C GLY A 213 -25.48 54.14 -44.23
N GLU A 214 -26.16 54.70 -43.24
CA GLU A 214 -26.73 54.04 -42.05
C GLU A 214 -27.63 52.83 -42.38
N ARG A 215 -28.38 52.88 -43.49
CA ARG A 215 -29.25 51.78 -43.96
C ARG A 215 -28.48 50.52 -44.41
N ALA A 216 -27.16 50.60 -44.60
CA ALA A 216 -26.32 49.44 -44.86
C ALA A 216 -25.94 48.72 -43.55
N ASP A 217 -25.61 49.47 -42.50
CA ASP A 217 -25.19 48.94 -41.19
C ASP A 217 -26.22 47.98 -40.60
N SER A 218 -27.48 48.40 -40.51
CA SER A 218 -28.56 47.57 -39.94
C SER A 218 -28.88 46.30 -40.75
N LYS A 219 -28.35 46.17 -41.98
CA LYS A 219 -28.36 44.93 -42.77
C LYS A 219 -27.12 44.09 -42.51
N ILE A 220 -25.94 44.71 -42.52
CA ILE A 220 -24.65 44.06 -42.25
C ILE A 220 -24.69 43.39 -40.88
N LEU A 221 -25.14 44.10 -39.84
CA LEU A 221 -25.29 43.56 -38.49
C LEU A 221 -26.13 42.27 -38.48
N LYS A 222 -27.34 42.30 -39.04
CA LYS A 222 -28.23 41.12 -39.12
C LYS A 222 -27.63 39.94 -39.88
N ILE A 223 -26.76 40.19 -40.87
CA ILE A 223 -26.06 39.14 -41.61
C ILE A 223 -24.92 38.57 -40.74
N CYS A 224 -24.18 39.40 -40.00
CA CYS A 224 -23.19 38.92 -39.02
C CYS A 224 -23.85 38.04 -37.94
N ASP A 225 -25.00 38.44 -37.39
CA ASP A 225 -25.75 37.65 -36.41
C ASP A 225 -26.20 36.30 -37.00
N ALA A 226 -26.79 36.31 -38.21
CA ALA A 226 -27.26 35.09 -38.89
C ALA A 226 -26.14 34.10 -39.24
N PHE A 227 -24.88 34.55 -39.35
CA PHE A 227 -23.72 33.71 -39.60
C PHE A 227 -22.95 33.30 -38.33
N GLY A 228 -23.30 33.85 -37.16
CA GLY A 228 -22.55 33.65 -35.91
C GLY A 228 -21.17 34.32 -35.93
N ALA A 229 -21.06 35.51 -36.53
CA ALA A 229 -19.80 36.23 -36.66
C ALA A 229 -19.52 37.14 -35.45
N ASN A 230 -18.38 36.94 -34.79
CA ASN A 230 -17.96 37.76 -33.65
C ASN A 230 -17.52 39.15 -34.14
N ARG A 231 -18.32 40.18 -33.84
CA ARG A 231 -18.03 41.60 -34.16
C ARG A 231 -17.24 42.23 -33.02
N TYR A 232 -16.29 43.11 -33.35
CA TYR A 232 -15.55 43.89 -32.35
C TYR A 232 -15.71 45.39 -32.62
N PRO A 233 -16.12 46.21 -31.64
CA PRO A 233 -16.18 47.66 -31.81
C PRO A 233 -14.75 48.22 -31.86
N PHE A 234 -14.35 48.77 -33.01
CA PHE A 234 -13.04 49.35 -33.22
C PHE A 234 -13.19 50.82 -33.59
N THR A 235 -12.47 51.72 -32.90
CA THR A 235 -12.62 53.16 -33.10
C THR A 235 -11.84 53.65 -34.30
N ASP A 236 -12.36 54.70 -34.93
CA ASP A 236 -11.83 55.29 -36.14
C ASP A 236 -10.75 56.37 -35.86
N ASP A 237 -10.08 56.31 -34.70
CA ASP A 237 -9.15 57.32 -34.18
C ASP A 237 -7.89 56.64 -33.61
N LEU A 238 -6.70 57.08 -34.04
CA LEU A 238 -5.43 56.42 -33.70
C LEU A 238 -5.13 56.45 -32.19
N GLY A 239 -5.49 57.53 -31.49
CA GLY A 239 -5.29 57.63 -30.05
C GLY A 239 -6.17 56.64 -29.28
N LYS A 240 -7.46 56.58 -29.62
CA LYS A 240 -8.41 55.63 -29.03
C LYS A 240 -8.13 54.17 -29.41
N GLN A 241 -7.62 53.92 -30.62
CA GLN A 241 -7.12 52.60 -31.02
C GLN A 241 -5.96 52.16 -30.13
N TYR A 242 -4.95 53.01 -29.95
CA TYR A 242 -3.81 52.70 -29.08
C TYR A 242 -4.25 52.41 -27.64
N LEU A 243 -5.13 53.25 -27.06
CA LEU A 243 -5.67 53.05 -25.71
C LEU A 243 -6.42 51.70 -25.57
N MET A 244 -7.29 51.33 -26.51
CA MET A 244 -7.98 50.03 -26.45
C MET A 244 -7.02 48.85 -26.66
N ILE A 245 -5.99 48.99 -27.49
CA ILE A 245 -4.95 47.97 -27.66
C ILE A 245 -4.19 47.77 -26.34
N THR A 246 -3.77 48.85 -25.68
CA THR A 246 -3.11 48.79 -24.35
C THR A 246 -4.03 48.18 -23.29
N GLU A 247 -5.31 48.54 -23.26
CA GLU A 247 -6.29 47.98 -22.31
C GLU A 247 -6.51 46.47 -22.52
N VAL A 248 -6.69 46.03 -23.77
CA VAL A 248 -6.90 44.61 -24.10
C VAL A 248 -5.62 43.79 -23.86
N LEU A 249 -4.44 44.33 -24.17
CA LEU A 249 -3.17 43.66 -23.85
C LEU A 249 -2.93 43.55 -22.34
N GLY A 250 -3.32 44.56 -21.55
CA GLY A 250 -3.26 44.51 -20.09
C GLY A 250 -4.18 43.44 -19.51
N LYS A 251 -5.43 43.35 -19.99
CA LYS A 251 -6.37 42.28 -19.59
C LYS A 251 -5.91 40.90 -20.02
N LEU A 252 -5.24 40.79 -21.17
CA LEU A 252 -4.69 39.53 -21.67
C LEU A 252 -3.50 39.06 -20.82
N SER A 253 -2.61 39.96 -20.39
CA SER A 253 -1.49 39.61 -19.52
C SER A 253 -1.93 39.29 -18.09
N GLU A 254 -2.92 40.00 -17.55
CA GLU A 254 -3.56 39.69 -16.26
C GLU A 254 -4.23 38.30 -16.27
N LEU A 255 -5.00 37.99 -17.32
CA LEU A 255 -5.63 36.69 -17.49
C LEU A 255 -4.59 35.56 -17.68
N LYS A 256 -3.54 35.80 -18.47
CA LYS A 256 -2.43 34.85 -18.67
C LYS A 256 -1.70 34.56 -17.37
N ALA A 257 -1.33 35.59 -16.59
CA ALA A 257 -0.72 35.42 -15.28
C ALA A 257 -1.64 34.65 -14.31
N THR A 258 -2.95 34.91 -14.34
CA THR A 258 -3.94 34.18 -13.53
C THR A 258 -4.02 32.70 -13.90
N ILE A 259 -4.00 32.38 -15.21
CA ILE A 259 -3.96 31.00 -15.70
C ILE A 259 -2.66 30.30 -15.29
N ASP A 260 -1.51 30.98 -15.40
CA ASP A 260 -0.21 30.40 -15.08
C ASP A 260 -0.04 30.13 -13.57
N VAL A 261 -0.57 31.02 -12.72
CA VAL A 261 -0.69 30.77 -11.28
C VAL A 261 -1.63 29.60 -10.99
N GLY A 262 -2.74 29.47 -11.73
CA GLY A 262 -3.66 28.33 -11.62
C GLY A 262 -3.02 26.99 -12.01
N GLN A 263 -2.25 26.97 -13.10
CA GLN A 263 -1.50 25.79 -13.55
C GLN A 263 -0.38 25.42 -12.56
N LEU A 264 0.34 26.40 -12.02
CA LEU A 264 1.34 26.18 -10.98
C LEU A 264 0.71 25.62 -9.69
N HIS A 265 -0.45 26.13 -9.28
CA HIS A 265 -1.19 25.59 -8.14
C HIS A 265 -1.65 24.15 -8.37
N GLN A 266 -2.17 23.83 -9.56
CA GLN A 266 -2.53 22.47 -9.94
C GLN A 266 -1.32 21.53 -9.94
N ALA A 267 -0.17 21.97 -10.47
CA ALA A 267 1.07 21.20 -10.48
C ALA A 267 1.56 20.91 -9.04
N ASN A 268 1.54 21.91 -8.16
CA ASN A 268 1.91 21.75 -6.75
C ASN A 268 0.97 20.74 -6.03
N LEU A 269 -0.35 20.84 -6.24
CA LEU A 269 -1.31 19.88 -5.67
C LEU A 269 -1.06 18.45 -6.18
N LEU A 270 -0.81 18.27 -7.49
CA LEU A 270 -0.48 16.97 -8.07
C LEU A 270 0.86 16.43 -7.54
N GLN A 271 1.83 17.29 -7.23
CA GLN A 271 3.09 16.89 -6.60
C GLN A 271 2.88 16.42 -5.14
N THR A 272 2.05 17.13 -4.36
CA THR A 272 1.68 16.69 -2.99
C THR A 272 0.94 15.35 -3.02
N ILE A 273 -0.07 15.21 -3.88
CA ILE A 273 -0.81 13.95 -4.04
C ILE A 273 0.13 12.83 -4.51
N GLY A 274 1.04 13.11 -5.45
CA GLY A 274 2.00 12.13 -5.95
C GLY A 274 2.95 11.58 -4.88
N TYR A 275 3.27 12.37 -3.84
CA TYR A 275 4.08 11.93 -2.70
C TYR A 275 3.33 10.96 -1.78
N GLU A 276 2.04 11.23 -1.51
CA GLU A 276 1.21 10.38 -0.63
C GLU A 276 0.55 9.20 -1.36
N PHE A 277 0.43 9.27 -2.69
CA PHE A 277 -0.25 8.27 -3.52
C PHE A 277 0.31 6.86 -3.36
N GLU A 278 1.62 6.68 -3.29
CA GLU A 278 2.22 5.35 -3.14
C GLU A 278 1.86 4.72 -1.78
N GLN A 279 1.81 5.51 -0.71
CA GLN A 279 1.38 5.07 0.61
C GLN A 279 -0.10 4.68 0.64
N TRP A 280 -0.98 5.46 0.00
CA TRP A 280 -2.41 5.14 -0.11
C TRP A 280 -2.68 3.92 -1.01
N ASN A 281 -1.89 3.74 -2.07
CA ASN A 281 -1.92 2.59 -2.98
C ASN A 281 -1.44 1.30 -2.30
N LEU A 282 -0.47 1.38 -1.38
CA LEU A 282 -0.05 0.26 -0.54
C LEU A 282 -1.16 -0.12 0.47
N LEU A 283 -1.68 0.88 1.20
CA LEU A 283 -2.78 0.72 2.17
C LEU A 283 -4.07 0.10 1.59
N THR A 284 -4.28 0.18 0.27
CA THR A 284 -5.46 -0.35 -0.41
C THR A 284 -5.26 -1.69 -1.10
N LYS A 285 -4.02 -2.19 -1.20
CA LYS A 285 -3.69 -3.45 -1.92
C LYS A 285 -3.49 -4.66 -1.02
N GLU A 286 -2.96 -4.47 0.18
CA GLU A 286 -2.63 -5.60 1.06
C GLU A 286 -3.80 -5.96 1.98
N SER A 287 -4.27 -7.20 1.90
CA SER A 287 -5.16 -7.75 2.92
C SER A 287 -4.38 -7.93 4.22
N PRO A 288 -4.81 -7.33 5.34
CA PRO A 288 -4.08 -7.43 6.60
C PRO A 288 -4.09 -8.88 7.13
N PRO A 289 -3.10 -9.25 7.97
CA PRO A 289 -2.98 -10.60 8.51
C PRO A 289 -4.14 -10.95 9.45
N THR A 290 -4.41 -12.23 9.58
CA THR A 290 -5.43 -12.76 10.50
C THR A 290 -4.81 -13.22 11.80
N TYR A 291 -5.34 -12.75 12.93
CA TYR A 291 -4.95 -13.18 14.25
C TYR A 291 -6.20 -13.52 15.09
N PHE A 292 -6.13 -14.64 15.81
CA PHE A 292 -7.15 -15.08 16.76
C PHE A 292 -6.49 -15.26 18.13
N ARG A 293 -7.05 -14.65 19.19
CA ARG A 293 -6.50 -14.76 20.55
C ARG A 293 -6.74 -16.16 21.12
N THR A 294 -5.75 -17.05 20.99
CA THR A 294 -5.84 -18.41 21.52
C THR A 294 -5.54 -18.45 23.02
N ASN A 295 -6.35 -19.20 23.76
CA ASN A 295 -6.08 -19.61 25.14
C ASN A 295 -5.37 -20.97 25.13
N LYS A 296 -4.73 -21.35 26.25
CA LYS A 296 -4.11 -22.69 26.43
C LYS A 296 -5.02 -23.87 26.06
N PHE A 297 -6.34 -23.69 26.14
CA PHE A 297 -7.35 -24.67 25.76
C PHE A 297 -7.67 -24.65 24.25
N THR A 298 -7.80 -23.46 23.64
CA THR A 298 -8.20 -23.32 22.24
C THR A 298 -7.04 -23.39 21.25
N SER A 299 -5.78 -23.18 21.68
CA SER A 299 -4.61 -23.16 20.80
C SER A 299 -4.46 -24.44 19.97
N ALA A 300 -4.59 -25.61 20.59
CA ALA A 300 -4.50 -26.90 19.88
C ALA A 300 -5.67 -27.16 18.93
N ILE A 301 -6.81 -26.47 19.10
CA ILE A 301 -7.99 -26.60 18.23
C ILE A 301 -7.88 -25.63 17.06
N GLN A 302 -7.31 -24.44 17.30
CA GLN A 302 -6.94 -23.49 16.26
C GLN A 302 -5.83 -24.07 15.37
N GLU A 303 -4.80 -24.69 15.94
CA GLU A 303 -3.71 -25.36 15.22
C GLU A 303 -4.23 -26.48 14.29
N ILE A 304 -5.21 -27.26 14.73
CA ILE A 304 -5.90 -28.27 13.90
C ILE A 304 -6.67 -27.62 12.75
N VAL A 305 -7.26 -26.44 12.95
CA VAL A 305 -8.01 -25.70 11.93
C VAL A 305 -7.08 -25.02 10.91
N ASP A 306 -6.06 -24.31 11.39
CA ASP A 306 -5.10 -23.58 10.57
C ASP A 306 -4.30 -24.54 9.65
N ALA A 307 -4.12 -25.80 10.07
CA ALA A 307 -3.56 -26.88 9.26
C ALA A 307 -4.41 -27.30 8.05
N TYR A 308 -5.72 -27.02 8.03
CA TYR A 308 -6.56 -27.12 6.82
C TYR A 308 -6.52 -25.83 5.99
N GLY A 309 -6.40 -24.68 6.65
CA GLY A 309 -6.23 -23.38 6.02
C GLY A 309 -6.60 -22.23 6.95
N VAL A 310 -5.84 -21.15 6.87
CA VAL A 310 -6.09 -19.93 7.64
C VAL A 310 -7.28 -19.17 7.03
N ALA A 311 -8.24 -18.77 7.86
CA ALA A 311 -9.41 -17.98 7.44
C ALA A 311 -9.01 -16.57 6.99
N LYS A 312 -9.88 -15.88 6.23
CA LYS A 312 -9.63 -14.51 5.77
C LYS A 312 -9.88 -13.47 6.87
N TYR A 313 -9.33 -12.27 6.69
CA TYR A 313 -9.54 -11.15 7.60
C TYR A 313 -11.03 -10.81 7.75
N GLN A 314 -11.49 -10.71 8.99
CA GLN A 314 -12.90 -10.55 9.40
C GLN A 314 -13.87 -11.68 8.96
N GLU A 315 -13.35 -12.82 8.51
CA GLU A 315 -14.14 -14.04 8.30
C GLU A 315 -14.50 -14.71 9.64
N ALA A 316 -15.55 -15.54 9.63
CA ALA A 316 -15.99 -16.26 10.82
C ALA A 316 -15.06 -17.44 11.12
N ASN A 317 -14.47 -17.48 12.32
CA ASN A 317 -13.55 -18.55 12.73
C ASN A 317 -14.28 -19.90 12.88
N PRO A 318 -13.99 -20.92 12.05
CA PRO A 318 -14.62 -22.23 12.21
C PRO A 318 -14.20 -22.93 13.51
N GLY A 319 -13.03 -22.59 14.06
CA GLY A 319 -12.49 -23.17 15.30
C GLY A 319 -13.44 -23.10 16.49
N VAL A 320 -14.26 -22.05 16.61
CA VAL A 320 -15.27 -21.92 17.69
C VAL A 320 -16.27 -23.07 17.66
N PHE A 321 -16.70 -23.49 16.47
CA PHE A 321 -17.59 -24.63 16.30
C PHE A 321 -16.84 -25.95 16.50
N THR A 322 -15.62 -26.05 15.94
CA THR A 322 -14.73 -27.22 16.06
C THR A 322 -14.48 -27.64 17.51
N ILE A 323 -14.43 -26.70 18.47
CA ILE A 323 -14.29 -26.98 19.91
C ILE A 323 -15.30 -28.03 20.42
N ILE A 324 -16.54 -28.02 19.90
CA ILE A 324 -17.61 -28.93 20.32
C ILE A 324 -17.86 -30.01 19.27
N THR A 325 -17.93 -29.64 17.99
CA THR A 325 -18.34 -30.58 16.93
C THR A 325 -17.32 -31.69 16.69
N PHE A 326 -16.02 -31.40 16.76
CA PHE A 326 -14.97 -32.39 16.49
C PHE A 326 -14.87 -33.46 17.60
N PRO A 327 -14.79 -33.11 18.91
CA PRO A 327 -14.91 -34.09 20.00
C PRO A 327 -16.24 -34.86 20.00
N PHE A 328 -17.36 -34.22 19.66
CA PHE A 328 -18.66 -34.87 19.59
C PHE A 328 -18.74 -35.91 18.45
N LEU A 329 -18.30 -35.57 17.24
CA LEU A 329 -18.29 -36.50 16.10
C LEU A 329 -17.35 -37.69 16.37
N PHE A 330 -16.16 -37.44 16.95
CA PHE A 330 -15.28 -38.50 17.42
C PHE A 330 -15.99 -39.43 18.41
N ALA A 331 -16.70 -38.88 19.39
CA ALA A 331 -17.44 -39.65 20.39
C ALA A 331 -18.65 -40.43 19.86
N VAL A 332 -19.24 -40.01 18.73
CA VAL A 332 -20.27 -40.81 18.03
C VAL A 332 -19.65 -42.03 17.36
N MET A 333 -18.41 -41.92 16.84
CA MET A 333 -17.69 -43.02 16.19
C MET A 333 -17.00 -43.97 17.19
N PHE A 334 -16.42 -43.43 18.27
CA PHE A 334 -15.65 -44.16 19.30
C PHE A 334 -16.33 -44.10 20.67
N GLY A 335 -17.65 -44.28 20.70
CA GLY A 335 -18.49 -44.17 21.91
C GLY A 335 -18.46 -45.38 22.84
N ASP A 336 -17.29 -45.72 23.43
CA ASP A 336 -17.21 -46.70 24.53
C ASP A 336 -16.70 -46.04 25.82
N TRP A 337 -17.55 -46.10 26.86
CA TRP A 337 -17.29 -45.69 28.24
C TRP A 337 -15.94 -46.21 28.79
N GLY A 338 -15.58 -47.47 28.50
CA GLY A 338 -14.34 -48.07 28.98
C GLY A 338 -13.09 -47.42 28.37
N HIS A 339 -13.08 -47.25 27.04
CA HIS A 339 -11.97 -46.58 26.36
C HIS A 339 -11.93 -45.08 26.68
N GLY A 340 -13.10 -44.43 26.79
CA GLY A 340 -13.21 -43.04 27.23
C GLY A 340 -12.59 -42.79 28.61
N ILE A 341 -12.85 -43.66 29.61
CA ILE A 341 -12.22 -43.56 30.93
C ILE A 341 -10.69 -43.73 30.85
N CYS A 342 -10.19 -44.68 30.06
CA CYS A 342 -8.74 -44.85 29.88
C CYS A 342 -8.07 -43.60 29.27
N LEU A 343 -8.69 -42.97 28.26
CA LEU A 343 -8.21 -41.71 27.66
C LEU A 343 -8.30 -40.54 28.63
N PHE A 344 -9.34 -40.48 29.46
CA PHE A 344 -9.50 -39.45 30.49
C PHE A 344 -8.43 -39.54 31.58
N LEU A 345 -8.11 -40.75 32.05
CA LEU A 345 -7.04 -40.98 33.02
C LEU A 345 -5.65 -40.66 32.43
N ALA A 346 -5.41 -41.01 31.18
CA ALA A 346 -4.17 -40.67 30.48
C ALA A 346 -3.98 -39.15 30.32
N THR A 347 -5.03 -38.42 29.92
CA THR A 347 -4.98 -36.96 29.77
C THR A 347 -4.86 -36.23 31.11
N LEU A 348 -5.55 -36.69 32.16
CA LEU A 348 -5.36 -36.18 33.52
C LEU A 348 -3.91 -36.33 34.00
N TYR A 349 -3.22 -37.43 33.67
CA TYR A 349 -1.81 -37.62 33.98
C TYR A 349 -0.90 -36.61 33.25
N PHE A 350 -1.15 -36.33 31.96
CA PHE A 350 -0.42 -35.29 31.21
C PHE A 350 -0.64 -33.89 31.79
N ILE A 351 -1.89 -33.52 32.09
CA ILE A 351 -2.24 -32.23 32.71
C ILE A 351 -1.57 -32.08 34.08
N SER A 352 -1.63 -33.14 34.91
CA SER A 352 -0.99 -33.17 36.24
C SER A 352 0.52 -33.00 36.22
N ARG A 353 1.19 -33.25 35.08
CA ARG A 353 2.64 -33.13 34.91
C ARG A 353 3.07 -32.00 33.95
N GLU A 354 2.17 -31.08 33.59
CA GLU A 354 2.41 -29.98 32.63
C GLU A 354 3.74 -29.25 32.91
N LYS A 355 3.96 -28.80 34.15
CA LYS A 355 5.19 -28.07 34.56
C LYS A 355 6.49 -28.88 34.45
N LYS A 356 6.43 -30.21 34.46
CA LYS A 356 7.62 -31.08 34.35
C LYS A 356 7.91 -31.43 32.89
N LEU A 357 6.87 -31.78 32.12
CA LEU A 357 7.01 -32.07 30.68
C LEU A 357 7.45 -30.82 29.91
N SER A 358 6.85 -29.66 30.19
CA SER A 358 7.18 -28.38 29.52
C SER A 358 8.63 -27.90 29.69
N ARG A 359 9.45 -28.54 30.55
CA ARG A 359 10.88 -28.23 30.72
C ARG A 359 11.81 -29.26 30.08
N GLN A 360 11.27 -30.38 29.58
CA GLN A 360 12.05 -31.43 28.92
C GLN A 360 11.80 -31.36 27.41
N LYS A 361 12.81 -31.67 26.58
CA LYS A 361 12.52 -32.03 25.20
C LYS A 361 11.81 -33.38 25.19
N LEU A 362 10.59 -33.40 24.71
CA LEU A 362 9.84 -34.60 24.41
C LEU A 362 10.28 -35.11 23.02
N GLY A 363 9.96 -36.36 22.70
CA GLY A 363 10.01 -36.85 21.32
C GLY A 363 8.69 -36.55 20.61
N ASP A 364 8.75 -36.40 19.29
CA ASP A 364 7.73 -35.80 18.42
C ASP A 364 6.29 -36.27 18.73
N ILE A 365 6.08 -37.59 18.86
CA ILE A 365 4.78 -38.21 19.17
C ILE A 365 4.24 -37.74 20.54
N MET A 366 5.11 -37.64 21.54
CA MET A 366 4.73 -37.20 22.89
C MET A 366 4.53 -35.68 22.94
N GLU A 367 5.28 -34.91 22.13
CA GLU A 367 5.09 -33.46 21.99
C GLU A 367 3.73 -33.14 21.35
N MET A 368 3.38 -33.79 20.23
CA MET A 368 2.06 -33.69 19.59
C MET A 368 0.92 -34.08 20.56
N THR A 369 1.09 -35.19 21.29
CA THR A 369 0.12 -35.63 22.30
C THR A 369 -0.02 -34.63 23.46
N PHE A 370 1.08 -33.97 23.84
CA PHE A 370 1.09 -32.95 24.89
C PHE A 370 0.44 -31.65 24.42
N GLY A 371 0.66 -31.21 23.18
CA GLY A 371 -0.07 -30.11 22.55
C GLY A 371 -1.59 -30.35 22.58
N GLY A 372 -2.02 -31.49 22.02
CA GLY A 372 -3.42 -31.91 21.95
C GLY A 372 -4.11 -32.27 23.27
N ARG A 373 -3.46 -32.14 24.44
CA ARG A 373 -3.94 -32.66 25.74
C ARG A 373 -5.39 -32.27 26.08
N TYR A 374 -5.80 -31.03 25.80
CA TYR A 374 -7.15 -30.54 26.07
C TYR A 374 -8.20 -31.06 25.06
N VAL A 375 -7.79 -31.32 23.81
CA VAL A 375 -8.65 -31.91 22.77
C VAL A 375 -8.96 -33.36 23.11
N ILE A 376 -7.94 -34.14 23.49
CA ILE A 376 -8.08 -35.54 23.88
C ILE A 376 -8.93 -35.65 25.17
N MET A 377 -8.79 -34.69 26.10
CA MET A 377 -9.64 -34.62 27.30
C MET A 377 -11.12 -34.42 26.94
N MET A 378 -11.45 -33.52 26.00
CA MET A 378 -12.83 -33.34 25.52
C MET A 378 -13.34 -34.58 24.78
N MET A 379 -12.54 -35.18 23.90
CA MET A 379 -12.88 -36.44 23.22
C MET A 379 -13.22 -37.55 24.20
N ALA A 380 -12.45 -37.69 25.29
CA ALA A 380 -12.70 -38.66 26.34
C ALA A 380 -14.02 -38.38 27.08
N LEU A 381 -14.29 -37.12 27.46
CA LEU A 381 -15.53 -36.72 28.13
C LEU A 381 -16.78 -37.00 27.25
N PHE A 382 -16.74 -36.63 25.97
CA PHE A 382 -17.84 -36.92 25.06
C PHE A 382 -17.99 -38.43 24.78
N SER A 383 -16.90 -39.19 24.67
CA SER A 383 -16.93 -40.67 24.48
C SER A 383 -17.53 -41.40 25.69
N ILE A 384 -17.25 -40.93 26.91
CA ILE A 384 -17.91 -41.39 28.15
C ILE A 384 -19.42 -41.10 28.10
N TYR A 385 -19.81 -39.89 27.67
CA TYR A 385 -21.21 -39.47 27.57
C TYR A 385 -22.01 -40.26 26.50
N THR A 386 -21.47 -40.43 25.28
CA THR A 386 -22.12 -41.27 24.26
C THR A 386 -22.14 -42.73 24.68
N GLY A 387 -21.05 -43.24 25.25
CA GLY A 387 -20.94 -44.59 25.78
C GLY A 387 -22.00 -44.91 26.83
N LEU A 388 -22.32 -43.97 27.73
CA LEU A 388 -23.48 -44.10 28.64
C LEU A 388 -24.78 -44.27 27.86
N ILE A 389 -25.06 -43.41 26.89
CA ILE A 389 -26.33 -43.42 26.16
C ILE A 389 -26.53 -44.73 25.39
N TRP A 390 -25.49 -45.24 24.73
CA TRP A 390 -25.52 -46.53 24.05
C TRP A 390 -25.76 -47.70 25.03
N LYS A 391 -25.05 -47.74 26.17
CA LYS A 391 -25.23 -48.79 27.19
C LYS A 391 -26.57 -48.68 27.91
N LEU A 392 -27.06 -47.47 28.19
CA LEU A 392 -28.36 -47.21 28.82
C LEU A 392 -29.51 -47.62 27.90
N ARG A 393 -29.41 -47.36 26.59
CA ARG A 393 -30.36 -47.86 25.59
C ARG A 393 -30.39 -49.39 25.55
N LEU A 394 -29.22 -50.03 25.51
CA LEU A 394 -29.11 -51.49 25.59
C LEU A 394 -29.71 -52.05 26.90
N TRP A 395 -29.51 -51.36 28.03
CA TRP A 395 -30.04 -51.76 29.34
C TRP A 395 -31.57 -51.61 29.41
N LEU A 396 -32.13 -50.49 28.94
CA LEU A 396 -33.58 -50.27 28.81
C LEU A 396 -34.24 -51.33 27.91
N GLN A 397 -33.59 -51.69 26.80
CA GLN A 397 -34.03 -52.75 25.89
C GLN A 397 -33.90 -54.15 26.52
N ARG A 398 -32.89 -54.38 27.38
CA ARG A 398 -32.70 -55.62 28.14
C ARG A 398 -33.75 -55.82 29.25
N PHE A 399 -34.24 -54.74 29.85
CA PHE A 399 -35.26 -54.73 30.91
C PHE A 399 -36.69 -54.43 30.41
N ASN A 400 -36.88 -54.32 29.09
CA ASN A 400 -38.18 -54.13 28.42
C ASN A 400 -39.03 -52.92 28.88
N LEU A 401 -38.40 -51.92 29.51
CA LEU A 401 -39.06 -50.78 30.16
C LEU A 401 -39.79 -49.83 29.19
N GLN A 402 -39.52 -49.91 27.88
CA GLN A 402 -40.25 -49.14 26.87
C GLN A 402 -41.72 -49.58 26.74
N GLY A 403 -42.06 -50.82 27.10
CA GLY A 403 -43.46 -51.28 27.11
C GLY A 403 -44.34 -50.50 28.09
N CYS A 404 -43.79 -50.07 29.23
CA CYS A 404 -44.53 -49.33 30.26
C CYS A 404 -44.90 -47.90 29.80
N PHE A 405 -44.10 -47.26 28.94
CA PHE A 405 -44.40 -45.91 28.45
C PHE A 405 -45.45 -45.89 27.33
N TYR A 406 -45.54 -46.94 26.52
CA TYR A 406 -46.55 -47.03 25.45
C TYR A 406 -47.89 -47.66 25.88
N SER A 407 -47.95 -48.28 27.07
CA SER A 407 -49.19 -48.89 27.59
C SER A 407 -50.15 -47.89 28.28
N GLY A 408 -49.85 -46.59 28.22
CA GLY A 408 -50.63 -45.52 28.89
C GLY A 408 -51.47 -44.63 27.97
N ILE A 409 -51.60 -44.97 26.68
CA ILE A 409 -52.36 -44.18 25.69
C ILE A 409 -53.25 -45.10 24.83
N ASN A 410 -54.20 -45.78 25.48
CA ASN A 410 -55.42 -46.38 24.92
C ASN A 410 -56.48 -46.43 26.03
#